data_AF-A2R4Y7-F1
#
_entry.id   AF-A2R4Y7-F1
#
_cell.length_a   1.000
_cell.length_b   1.000
_cell.length_c   1.000
_cell.angle_alpha   90.00
_cell.angle_beta   90.00
_cell.angle_gamma   90.00
#
_symmetry.space_group_name_H-M   'P 1'
#
loop_
_entity.id
_entity.type
_entity.pdbx_description
1 polymer ?
#
loop_
_entity_poly.entity_id
_entity_poly.type
_entity_poly.pdbx_seq_one_letter_code
_entity_poly.pdbx_strand_id
1 'polypeptide(L)'
;MAPGDKNAGRDEAAYRLNLGESQAEALRKQGVRSGEKRGKSYEPSSLRLPNPHEEDQMEKAATASNQKRTHVTEKIANQYRDSRG
;
A
#
# COMPACT_ATOMS: atom_id res chain seq x y z
N MET A 1 11.91 -8.53 -20.37
CA MET A 1 11.64 -9.17 -19.07
C MET A 1 11.30 -10.63 -19.32
N ALA A 2 12.06 -11.56 -18.75
CA ALA A 2 11.83 -12.98 -18.92
C ALA A 2 10.69 -13.46 -17.99
N PRO A 3 9.83 -14.38 -18.44
CA PRO A 3 8.79 -14.96 -17.60
C PRO A 3 9.46 -15.85 -16.53
N GLY A 4 9.29 -15.50 -15.25
CA GLY A 4 9.87 -16.24 -14.12
C GLY A 4 10.86 -15.45 -13.25
N ASP A 5 11.11 -14.19 -13.56
CA ASP A 5 11.99 -13.35 -12.74
C ASP A 5 11.33 -13.01 -11.40
N LYS A 6 11.80 -13.62 -10.31
CA LYS A 6 11.31 -13.43 -8.93
C LYS A 6 11.46 -11.97 -8.46
N ASN A 7 12.24 -11.17 -9.17
CA ASN A 7 12.47 -9.76 -8.88
C ASN A 7 11.47 -8.83 -9.58
N ALA A 8 10.65 -9.32 -10.52
CA ALA A 8 9.75 -8.47 -11.31
C ALA A 8 8.82 -7.61 -10.43
N GLY A 9 8.20 -8.19 -9.39
CA GLY A 9 7.33 -7.45 -8.48
C GLY A 9 8.07 -6.50 -7.52
N ARG A 10 9.36 -6.74 -7.25
CA ARG A 10 10.21 -5.84 -6.46
C ARG A 10 10.63 -4.64 -7.31
N ASP A 11 11.08 -4.91 -8.52
CA ASP A 11 11.59 -3.90 -9.44
C ASP A 11 10.44 -2.99 -9.94
N GLU A 12 9.25 -3.54 -10.13
CA GLU A 12 8.04 -2.78 -10.46
C GLU A 12 7.56 -1.89 -9.29
N ALA A 13 7.61 -2.38 -8.05
CA ALA A 13 7.26 -1.59 -6.88
C ALA A 13 8.27 -0.44 -6.65
N ALA A 14 9.56 -0.72 -6.82
CA ALA A 14 10.61 0.28 -6.77
C ALA A 14 10.40 1.36 -7.84
N TYR A 15 10.08 0.94 -9.08
CA TYR A 15 9.81 1.84 -10.19
C TYR A 15 8.57 2.72 -9.97
N ARG A 16 7.43 2.11 -9.59
CA ARG A 16 6.16 2.85 -9.42
C ARG A 16 6.17 3.83 -8.24
N LEU A 17 6.91 3.52 -7.19
CA LEU A 17 6.94 4.30 -5.96
C LEU A 17 8.20 5.18 -5.85
N ASN A 18 9.10 5.10 -6.83
CA ASN A 18 10.41 5.76 -6.82
C ASN A 18 11.20 5.51 -5.52
N LEU A 19 11.16 4.26 -5.04
CA LEU A 19 11.74 3.84 -3.76
C LEU A 19 13.05 3.10 -3.96
N GLY A 20 13.93 3.17 -2.95
CA GLY A 20 15.12 2.31 -2.89
C GLY A 20 14.75 0.83 -2.78
N GLU A 21 15.60 -0.05 -3.32
CA GLU A 21 15.37 -1.51 -3.43
C GLU A 21 14.98 -2.16 -2.08
N SER A 22 15.63 -1.75 -0.99
CA SER A 22 15.35 -2.26 0.37
C SER A 22 13.96 -1.89 0.87
N GLN A 23 13.48 -0.69 0.53
CA GLN A 23 12.13 -0.21 0.90
C GLN A 23 11.07 -0.92 0.08
N ALA A 24 11.31 -1.10 -1.22
CA ALA A 24 10.42 -1.84 -2.10
C ALA A 24 10.27 -3.31 -1.66
N GLU A 25 11.36 -3.97 -1.27
CA GLU A 25 11.31 -5.34 -0.77
C GLU A 25 10.51 -5.45 0.55
N ALA A 26 10.69 -4.51 1.47
CA ALA A 26 9.95 -4.47 2.73
C ALA A 26 8.44 -4.33 2.50
N LEU A 27 8.02 -3.43 1.61
CA LEU A 27 6.62 -3.24 1.23
C LEU A 27 6.05 -4.49 0.56
N ARG A 28 6.81 -5.12 -0.35
CA ARG A 28 6.40 -6.38 -0.99
C ARG A 28 6.16 -7.48 0.05
N LYS A 29 7.09 -7.67 1.00
CA LYS A 29 6.96 -8.67 2.09
C LYS A 29 5.74 -8.40 2.97
N GLN A 30 5.48 -7.13 3.30
CA GLN A 30 4.28 -6.75 4.05
C GLN A 30 2.99 -7.04 3.29
N GLY A 31 2.97 -6.72 1.98
CA GLY A 31 1.84 -7.02 1.10
C GLY A 31 1.52 -8.50 1.03
N VAL A 32 2.55 -9.34 0.82
CA VAL A 32 2.41 -10.81 0.78
C VAL A 32 1.85 -11.34 2.11
N ARG A 33 2.45 -10.97 3.25
CA ARG A 33 1.96 -11.39 4.58
C ARG A 33 0.53 -10.95 4.86
N SER A 34 0.15 -9.76 4.40
CA SER A 34 -1.23 -9.25 4.53
C SER A 34 -2.21 -10.05 3.66
N GLY A 35 -1.77 -10.50 2.49
CA GLY A 35 -2.51 -11.42 1.63
C GLY A 35 -2.72 -12.78 2.29
N GLU A 36 -1.64 -13.40 2.77
CA GLU A 36 -1.66 -14.70 3.43
C GLU A 36 -2.64 -14.72 4.61
N LYS A 37 -2.63 -13.69 5.46
CA LYS A 37 -3.58 -13.55 6.57
C LYS A 37 -5.05 -13.49 6.12
N ARG A 38 -5.31 -13.08 4.89
CA ARG A 38 -6.65 -12.97 4.29
C ARG A 38 -6.96 -14.15 3.36
N GLY A 39 -6.09 -15.17 3.30
CA GLY A 39 -6.22 -16.30 2.38
C GLY A 39 -6.05 -15.92 0.90
N LYS A 40 -5.37 -14.80 0.60
CA LYS A 40 -5.18 -14.29 -0.76
C LYS A 40 -3.71 -14.45 -1.18
N SER A 41 -3.46 -15.06 -2.33
CA SER A 41 -2.14 -15.06 -2.98
C SER A 41 -2.06 -13.93 -4.02
N TYR A 42 -0.94 -13.22 -4.04
CA TYR A 42 -0.66 -12.16 -5.00
C TYR A 42 0.53 -12.57 -5.87
N GLU A 43 0.26 -13.42 -6.86
CA GLU A 43 1.26 -13.80 -7.86
C GLU A 43 1.53 -12.61 -8.80
N PRO A 44 2.75 -12.46 -9.36
CA PRO A 44 3.03 -11.40 -10.34
C PRO A 44 2.08 -11.43 -11.55
N SER A 45 1.59 -12.61 -11.94
CA SER A 45 0.59 -12.78 -13.00
C SER A 45 -0.83 -12.36 -12.61
N SER A 46 -1.09 -12.10 -11.33
CA SER A 46 -2.40 -11.64 -10.84
C SER A 46 -2.61 -10.13 -10.98
N LEU A 47 -1.58 -9.40 -11.43
CA LEU A 47 -1.67 -7.99 -11.77
C LEU A 47 -2.51 -7.83 -13.05
N ARG A 48 -3.78 -7.51 -12.87
CA ARG A 48 -4.65 -6.99 -13.93
C ARG A 48 -4.93 -5.53 -13.69
N LEU A 49 -5.16 -4.79 -14.78
CA LEU A 49 -5.72 -3.46 -14.68
C LEU A 49 -7.11 -3.55 -14.02
N PRO A 50 -7.40 -2.67 -13.04
CA PRO A 50 -8.70 -2.62 -12.42
C PRO A 50 -9.76 -2.22 -13.45
N ASN A 51 -10.97 -2.72 -13.28
CA ASN A 51 -12.09 -2.24 -14.09
C ASN A 51 -12.62 -0.90 -13.53
N PRO A 52 -13.46 -0.15 -14.27
CA PRO A 52 -13.92 1.16 -13.84
C PRO A 52 -14.63 1.16 -12.47
N HIS A 53 -15.28 0.05 -12.10
CA HIS A 53 -15.94 -0.07 -10.80
C HIS A 53 -14.93 -0.22 -9.65
N GLU A 54 -13.86 -0.99 -9.87
CA GLU A 54 -12.77 -1.16 -8.91
C GLU A 54 -11.94 0.12 -8.76
N GLU A 55 -11.79 0.89 -9.83
CA GLU A 55 -11.17 2.22 -9.79
C GLU A 55 -11.98 3.18 -8.91
N ASP A 56 -13.31 3.26 -9.10
CA ASP A 56 -14.20 4.08 -8.26
C ASP A 56 -14.14 3.67 -6.78
N GLN A 57 -14.09 2.36 -6.49
CA GLN A 57 -13.89 1.89 -5.12
C GLN A 57 -12.53 2.29 -4.55
N MET A 58 -11.46 2.24 -5.34
CA MET A 58 -10.13 2.68 -4.92
C MET A 58 -10.08 4.19 -4.66
N GLU A 59 -10.73 5.00 -5.48
CA GLU A 59 -10.83 6.45 -5.30
C GLU A 59 -11.60 6.82 -4.02
N LYS A 60 -12.72 6.14 -3.77
CA LYS A 60 -13.49 6.28 -2.52
C LYS A 60 -12.67 5.87 -1.30
N ALA A 61 -11.96 4.75 -1.39
CA ALA A 61 -11.09 4.28 -0.31
C ALA A 61 -9.93 5.27 -0.04
N ALA A 62 -9.34 5.86 -1.08
CA ALA A 62 -8.33 6.90 -0.95
C ALA A 62 -8.88 8.15 -0.25
N THR A 63 -10.07 8.59 -0.66
CA THR A 63 -10.75 9.75 -0.04
C THR A 63 -11.04 9.52 1.44
N ALA A 64 -11.62 8.36 1.78
CA ALA A 64 -11.89 7.99 3.17
C ALA A 64 -10.60 7.85 4.00
N SER A 65 -9.52 7.32 3.42
CA SER A 65 -8.22 7.24 4.06
C SER A 65 -7.66 8.63 4.39
N ASN A 66 -7.73 9.57 3.44
CA ASN A 66 -7.26 10.94 3.64
C ASN A 66 -8.03 11.65 4.76
N GLN A 67 -9.37 11.53 4.79
CA GLN A 67 -10.19 12.09 5.86
C GLN A 67 -9.84 11.50 7.23
N LYS A 68 -9.64 10.18 7.32
CA LYS A 68 -9.22 9.52 8.57
C LYS A 68 -7.84 9.97 9.03
N ARG A 69 -6.89 10.19 8.11
CA ARG A 69 -5.53 10.67 8.44
C ARG A 69 -5.58 12.02 9.12
N THR A 70 -6.36 12.97 8.60
CA THR A 70 -6.56 14.29 9.22
C THR A 70 -7.04 14.16 10.66
N HIS A 71 -8.07 13.33 10.90
CA HIS A 71 -8.60 13.08 12.24
C HIS A 71 -7.58 12.46 13.22
N VAL A 72 -6.74 11.54 12.74
CA VAL A 72 -5.70 10.91 13.57
C VAL A 72 -4.60 11.92 13.90
N THR A 73 -4.16 12.71 12.92
CA THR A 73 -3.15 13.76 13.15
C THR A 73 -3.65 14.83 14.10
N GLU A 74 -4.92 15.23 14.02
CA GLU A 74 -5.53 16.16 14.97
C GLU A 74 -5.62 15.58 16.38
N LYS A 75 -6.02 14.31 16.52
CA LYS A 75 -6.03 13.62 17.83
C LYS A 75 -4.66 13.56 18.47
N ILE A 76 -3.62 13.24 17.69
CA ILE A 76 -2.23 13.22 18.16
C ILE A 76 -1.80 14.63 18.57
N ALA A 77 -2.07 15.64 17.74
CA ALA A 77 -1.73 17.03 18.04
C ALA A 77 -2.40 17.53 19.32
N ASN A 78 -3.67 17.19 19.54
CA ASN A 78 -4.42 17.53 20.75
C ASN A 78 -3.85 16.81 21.99
N GLN A 79 -3.51 15.53 21.89
CA GLN A 79 -2.84 14.80 22.99
C GLN A 79 -1.51 15.46 23.42
N TYR A 80 -0.71 15.97 22.47
CA TYR A 80 0.52 16.70 22.80
C TYR A 80 0.27 18.07 23.42
N ARG A 81 -0.87 18.71 23.10
CA ARG A 81 -1.26 19.99 23.70
C ARG A 81 -1.73 19.80 25.14
N ASP A 82 -2.53 18.77 25.39
CA ASP A 82 -3.10 18.46 26.71
C ASP A 82 -2.06 17.89 27.69
N SER A 83 -0.99 17.24 27.20
CA SER A 83 0.10 16.70 28.05
C SER A 83 1.22 17.69 28.38
N ARG A 84 1.16 18.91 27.83
CA ARG A 84 2.11 20.01 28.08
C ARG A 84 1.52 21.19 28.87
N GLY A 85 0.23 21.13 29.21
CA GLY A 85 -0.44 22.05 30.14
C GLY A 85 -0.63 21.41 31.50
#